data_AF-A0A6L7XIY4-F1
#
_entry.id   AF-A0A6L7XIY4-F1
#
_cell.length_a   1.000
_cell.length_b   1.000
_cell.length_c   1.000
_cell.angle_alpha   90.00
_cell.angle_beta   90.00
_cell.angle_gamma   90.00
#
_symmetry.space_group_name_H-M   'P 1'
#
loop_
_entity.id
_entity.type
_entity.pdbx_description
1 polymer ?
#
loop_
_entity_poly.entity_id
_entity_poly.type
_entity_poly.pdbx_seq_one_letter_code
_entity_poly.pdbx_strand_id
1 'polypeptide(L)' 'MPGLDIADCINETCPWSGKPVQPDSLIEFDGQVVGFCNTGCRDKFELAIRHFERAREEGGAPAS' A
#
# COMPACT_ATOMS: atom_id res chain seq x y z
N MET A 1 10.62 13.93 13.03
CA MET A 1 10.39 12.49 12.86
C MET A 1 9.55 12.37 11.60
N PRO A 2 10.12 12.05 10.44
CA PRO A 2 9.32 11.95 9.22
C PRO A 2 8.53 10.64 9.31
N GLY A 3 7.38 10.71 9.99
CA GLY A 3 6.34 9.70 9.84
C GLY A 3 5.79 9.82 8.43
N LEU A 4 5.47 8.70 7.80
CA LEU A 4 4.92 8.65 6.46
C LEU A 4 3.87 9.77 6.29
N ASP A 5 4.11 10.67 5.34
CA ASP A 5 3.20 11.76 5.05
C ASP A 5 2.22 11.32 3.96
N ILE A 6 0.94 11.66 4.14
CA ILE A 6 -0.08 11.47 3.10
C ILE A 6 0.28 12.19 1.78
N ALA A 7 1.18 13.18 1.83
CA ALA A 7 1.68 13.90 0.65
C ALA A 7 2.65 13.06 -0.20
N ASP A 8 3.36 12.10 0.39
CA ASP A 8 4.20 11.14 -0.34
C ASP A 8 3.38 9.94 -0.85
N CYS A 9 2.11 9.90 -0.44
CA CYS A 9 1.22 8.83 -0.80
C CYS A 9 0.87 8.88 -2.28
N ILE A 10 1.14 7.80 -3.00
CA ILE A 10 0.88 7.71 -4.44
C ILE A 10 -0.61 7.74 -4.77
N ASN A 11 -1.46 7.53 -3.76
CA ASN A 11 -2.90 7.51 -3.89
C ASN A 11 -3.56 8.43 -2.88
N GLU A 12 -4.33 9.40 -3.38
CA GLU A 12 -5.08 10.35 -2.56
C GLU A 12 -6.43 9.75 -2.10
N THR A 13 -6.90 8.73 -2.81
CA THR A 13 -8.16 8.03 -2.55
C THR A 13 -7.95 6.53 -2.39
N CYS A 14 -8.76 5.93 -1.52
CA CYS A 14 -8.73 4.52 -1.21
C CYS A 14 -9.30 3.71 -2.40
N PRO A 15 -8.54 2.79 -3.00
CA PRO A 15 -8.97 2.03 -4.17
C PRO A 15 -10.17 1.12 -3.90
N TRP A 16 -10.48 0.82 -2.64
CA TRP A 16 -11.63 -0.01 -2.25
C TRP A 16 -12.96 0.72 -2.29
N SER A 17 -12.98 1.98 -1.84
CA SER A 17 -14.22 2.67 -1.50
C SER A 17 -14.32 4.08 -2.11
N GLY A 18 -13.24 4.59 -2.73
CA GLY A 18 -13.18 5.95 -3.27
C GLY A 18 -13.14 7.06 -2.20
N LYS A 19 -13.04 6.69 -0.91
CA LYS A 19 -12.91 7.64 0.21
C LYS A 19 -11.49 8.21 0.27
N PRO A 20 -11.30 9.41 0.81
CA PRO A 20 -9.95 9.95 1.03
C PRO A 20 -9.15 9.01 1.93
N VAL A 21 -7.86 8.87 1.61
CA VAL A 21 -6.95 8.08 2.45
C VAL A 21 -6.69 8.81 3.76
N GLN A 22 -6.38 8.06 4.81
CA GLN A 22 -6.08 8.61 6.12
C GLN A 22 -4.58 8.50 6.41
N PRO A 23 -3.96 9.55 6.99
CA PRO A 23 -2.55 9.52 7.38
C PRO A 23 -2.26 8.48 8.47
N ASP A 24 -3.28 8.03 9.21
CA ASP A 24 -3.16 6.98 10.23
C ASP A 24 -3.14 5.56 9.62
N SER A 25 -3.54 5.44 8.36
CA SER A 25 -3.69 4.16 7.64
C SER A 25 -2.80 4.11 6.40
N LEU A 26 -1.53 4.49 6.56
CA LEU A 26 -0.49 4.42 5.53
C LEU A 26 0.35 3.15 5.67
N ILE A 27 0.85 2.63 4.55
CA ILE A 27 1.82 1.54 4.49
C ILE A 27 2.88 1.89 3.44
N GLU A 28 4.13 1.59 3.73
CA GLU A 28 5.19 1.64 2.72
C GLU A 28 5.26 0.29 2.02
N PHE A 29 5.16 0.30 0.69
CA PHE A 29 5.27 -0.88 -0.15
C PHE A 29 6.19 -0.59 -1.33
N ASP A 30 7.25 -1.39 -1.49
CA ASP A 30 8.25 -1.23 -2.57
C ASP A 30 8.87 0.19 -2.65
N GLY A 31 9.06 0.84 -1.49
CA GLY A 31 9.54 2.22 -1.42
C GLY A 31 8.51 3.29 -1.84
N GLN A 32 7.24 2.90 -2.02
CA GLN A 32 6.12 3.80 -2.30
C GLN A 32 5.15 3.82 -1.12
N VAL A 33 4.68 5.01 -0.73
CA VAL A 33 3.68 5.13 0.33
C VAL A 33 2.28 4.94 -0.26
N VAL A 34 1.53 3.98 0.28
CA VAL A 34 0.14 3.70 -0.10
C VAL A 34 -0.79 3.94 1.09
N GLY A 35 -1.88 4.65 0.83
CA GLY A 35 -2.79 5.15 1.84
C GLY A 35 -4.14 4.48 1.76
N PHE A 36 -4.76 4.28 2.91
CA PHE A 36 -6.05 3.61 3.00
C PHE A 36 -7.04 4.46 3.78
N CYS A 37 -8.33 4.26 3.51
CA CYS A 37 -9.37 4.95 4.24
C CYS A 37 -9.55 4.44 5.68
N ASN A 38 -9.01 3.25 6.00
CA ASN A 38 -9.04 2.59 7.32
C ASN A 38 -7.98 1.47 7.38
N THR A 39 -7.57 1.08 8.58
CA THR A 39 -6.67 -0.07 8.84
C THR A 39 -7.17 -1.38 8.25
N GLY A 40 -8.49 -1.62 8.18
CA GLY A 40 -9.04 -2.81 7.54
C GLY A 40 -8.80 -2.90 6.03
N CYS A 41 -8.68 -1.77 5.33
CA CYS A 41 -8.30 -1.77 3.91
C CYS A 41 -6.80 -1.99 3.74
N ARG A 42 -5.99 -1.43 4.64
CA ARG A 42 -4.54 -1.67 4.72
C ARG A 42 -4.25 -3.17 4.89
N ASP A 43 -4.92 -3.84 5.82
CA ASP A 43 -4.68 -5.27 6.12
C ASP A 43 -4.99 -6.16 4.91
N LYS A 44 -6.12 -5.91 4.24
CA LYS A 44 -6.48 -6.59 2.99
C LYS A 44 -5.48 -6.33 1.88
N PHE A 45 -4.97 -5.11 1.79
CA PHE A 45 -3.94 -4.77 0.83
C PHE A 45 -2.64 -5.52 1.14
N GLU A 46 -2.18 -5.54 2.38
CA GLU A 46 -1.00 -6.29 2.79
C GLU A 46 -1.12 -7.79 2.46
N LEU A 47 -2.28 -8.40 2.74
CA LEU A 47 -2.59 -9.78 2.35
C LEU A 47 -2.53 -9.97 0.83
N ALA A 48 -3.18 -9.09 0.07
CA ALA A 48 -3.14 -9.14 -1.39
C ALA A 48 -1.70 -9.04 -1.89
N ILE A 49 -0.93 -8.09 -1.37
CA ILE A 49 0.49 -7.92 -1.68
C ILE A 49 1.26 -9.21 -1.40
N ARG A 50 1.14 -9.83 -0.22
CA ARG A 50 1.81 -11.12 0.08
C ARG A 50 1.44 -12.22 -0.93
N HIS A 51 0.19 -12.25 -1.38
CA HIS A 51 -0.25 -13.17 -2.43
C HIS A 51 0.35 -12.81 -3.80
N PHE A 52 0.43 -11.53 -4.15
CA PHE A 52 1.01 -11.04 -5.39
C PHE A 52 2.53 -11.20 -5.43
N GLU A 53 3.24 -10.95 -4.33
CA GLU A 53 4.69 -11.14 -4.20
C GLU A 53 5.04 -12.61 -4.40
N ARG A 54 4.35 -13.51 -3.69
CA ARG A 54 4.50 -14.96 -3.89
C ARG A 54 4.25 -15.37 -5.34
N ALA A 55 3.28 -14.77 -6.02
CA ALA A 55 3.01 -15.05 -7.44
C ALA A 55 4.07 -14.42 -8.37
N ARG A 56 4.62 -13.25 -8.03
CA ARG A 56 5.71 -12.59 -8.77
C ARG A 56 7.01 -13.38 -8.71
N GLU A 57 7.28 -14.02 -7.58
CA GLU A 57 8.45 -14.90 -7.42
C GLU A 57 8.37 -16.15 -8.33
N GLU A 58 7.18 -16.67 -8.59
CA GLU A 58 6.98 -17.81 -9.52
C GLU A 58 6.86 -17.39 -11.00
N GLY A 59 6.77 -16.08 -11.28
CA GLY A 59 6.56 -15.51 -12.63
C GLY A 59 7.68 -14.62 -13.18
N GLY A 60 8.69 -14.28 -12.38
CA GLY A 60 9.92 -13.61 -12.82
C GLY A 60 9.81 -12.12 -13.16
N ALA A 61 10.47 -11.28 -12.36
CA ALA A 61 11.58 -10.44 -12.84
C ALA A 61 12.39 -9.92 -11.63
N PRO A 62 13.73 -10.03 -11.66
CA PRO A 62 14.60 -9.64 -10.55
C PRO A 62 14.88 -8.13 -10.55
N ALA A 63 15.04 -7.59 -9.35
CA ALA A 63 15.98 -6.51 -9.07
C ALA A 63 16.66 -6.95 -7.76
N SER A 64 17.94 -7.29 -7.70
CA SER A 64 19.12 -6.68 -8.33
C SER A 64 20.22 -7.71 -8.58
#